data_AF-M2Y5W9-F1
#
_entry.id   AF-M2Y5W9-F1
#
_cell.length_a   1.000
_cell.length_b   1.000
_cell.length_c   1.000
_cell.angle_alpha   90.00
_cell.angle_beta   90.00
_cell.angle_gamma   90.00
#
_symmetry.space_group_name_H-M   'P 1'
#
loop_
_entity.id
_entity.type
_entity.pdbx_description
1 polymer ?
#
loop_
_entity_poly.entity_id
_entity_poly.type
_entity_poly.pdbx_seq_one_letter_code
_entity_poly.pdbx_strand_id
1 'polypeptide(L)'
;MSRSAFSLNSIEEQVTRLATQGGNQEEDELIDVPTRQVPRVSRQRGNLNRLNSSWNESRSSNLEEISDGFGLSNVPSVVRYASFPSNLETERRQSTENPSSVLDEIFRCFICFGRLENPRLCPCCGKMCCLSCIRRWLAQHNECPHCRSLLSFERLVSCRFVEEIAGELERFQFRPGVDSRREMICQKHELELKYFDITCNLCICAECAMFTEEHRLHKFDKLDSVYSKRAERIRTESDGLKSRAENLRKIVDKFESEIQKLNSVREQRMEELFDVFEQFKTRIDKQISVKMTSLVNKKNALEEEIYLLESMYQEVERQLNRTPKPILISKAEELAAALSEVHRRPVEQFSISTVDDSDVVSEVVPPFMKGILKIENYANIVHSKSAEVILSQPLTMNGLVWRLKVYPLGNGDARGTFLSVFLELVSGPIEPAKYDYKVELVKPSSTGESLVTPPSSVCRVFTSIFEEGECWGYNRFCKIETVLQGFLDEQGGITFEFFVRPPTYYQLCAEQQRYIRKLEEKRYDYSWTT
;
A
#
# COMPACT_ATOMS: atom_id res chain seq x y z
N MET A 1 -57.16 12.92 11.45
CA MET A 1 -57.00 13.57 10.13
C MET A 1 -55.51 13.68 9.86
N SER A 2 -54.95 12.67 9.18
CA SER A 2 -54.45 12.70 7.78
C SER A 2 -53.00 13.21 7.74
N ARG A 3 -51.98 12.34 7.83
CA ARG A 3 -51.32 11.60 6.71
C ARG A 3 -50.76 12.52 5.62
N SER A 4 -49.43 12.54 5.48
CA SER A 4 -48.75 12.03 4.28
C SER A 4 -47.23 12.10 4.44
N ALA A 5 -46.60 10.93 4.38
CA ALA A 5 -45.18 10.74 4.14
C ALA A 5 -44.87 11.04 2.66
N PHE A 6 -43.74 11.70 2.39
CA PHE A 6 -43.21 11.84 1.03
C PHE A 6 -42.13 10.79 0.79
N SER A 7 -42.36 10.01 -0.27
CA SER A 7 -41.61 8.84 -0.74
C SER A 7 -40.45 9.26 -1.65
N LEU A 8 -39.32 8.57 -1.49
CA LEU A 8 -38.06 8.69 -2.25
C LEU A 8 -38.08 7.94 -3.60
N ASN A 9 -39.21 7.90 -4.31
CA ASN A 9 -39.34 7.21 -5.61
C ASN A 9 -39.55 8.19 -6.77
N SER A 10 -38.57 9.06 -7.06
CA SER A 10 -38.69 9.97 -8.22
C SER A 10 -37.37 10.26 -8.96
N ILE A 11 -36.30 9.49 -8.71
CA ILE A 11 -35.01 9.68 -9.42
C ILE A 11 -34.63 8.47 -10.29
N GLU A 12 -35.23 7.30 -10.08
CA GLU A 12 -34.95 6.09 -10.91
C GLU A 12 -35.77 5.99 -12.21
N GLU A 13 -36.76 6.85 -12.44
CA GLU A 13 -37.62 6.77 -13.64
C GLU A 13 -37.20 7.66 -14.83
N GLN A 14 -36.07 8.38 -14.73
CA GLN A 14 -35.59 9.26 -15.81
C GLN A 14 -34.35 8.75 -16.57
N VAL A 15 -33.77 7.61 -16.20
CA VAL A 15 -32.59 7.06 -16.89
C VAL A 15 -32.96 5.96 -17.90
N THR A 16 -34.18 5.42 -17.87
CA THR A 16 -34.61 4.26 -18.69
C THR A 16 -35.35 4.63 -19.98
N ARG A 17 -34.97 5.73 -20.66
CA ARG A 17 -35.62 6.16 -21.92
C ARG A 17 -34.68 6.57 -23.07
N LEU A 18 -33.42 6.13 -23.06
CA LEU A 18 -32.49 6.37 -24.18
C LEU A 18 -31.84 5.09 -24.77
N ALA A 19 -32.38 3.90 -24.47
CA ALA A 19 -31.76 2.62 -24.88
C ALA A 19 -32.64 1.73 -25.77
N THR A 20 -33.55 2.29 -26.58
CA THR A 20 -34.30 1.49 -27.57
C THR A 20 -34.53 2.28 -28.86
N GLN A 21 -33.61 2.14 -29.82
CA GLN A 21 -33.90 2.18 -31.27
C GLN A 21 -32.61 1.87 -32.05
N GLY A 22 -32.61 0.77 -32.81
CA GLY A 22 -31.55 0.42 -33.76
C GLY A 22 -31.30 -1.08 -33.84
N GLY A 23 -32.15 -1.80 -34.57
CA GLY A 23 -31.92 -3.21 -34.93
C GLY A 23 -31.48 -3.37 -36.39
N ASN A 24 -30.67 -4.43 -36.59
CA ASN A 24 -30.42 -5.24 -37.79
C ASN A 24 -29.48 -4.71 -38.89
N GLN A 25 -28.31 -5.34 -39.10
CA GLN A 25 -28.08 -6.54 -39.95
C GLN A 25 -26.57 -6.96 -39.97
N GLU A 26 -26.33 -8.23 -40.31
CA GLU A 26 -25.10 -9.06 -40.23
C GLU A 26 -23.93 -8.63 -41.12
N GLU A 27 -22.67 -8.92 -40.71
CA GLU A 27 -21.65 -9.64 -41.49
C GLU A 27 -20.36 -9.90 -40.66
N ASP A 28 -19.76 -11.07 -40.88
CA ASP A 28 -18.56 -11.62 -40.22
C ASP A 28 -17.28 -10.83 -40.55
N GLU A 29 -16.60 -10.26 -39.54
CA GLU A 29 -15.17 -9.93 -39.62
C GLU A 29 -14.47 -10.18 -38.27
N LEU A 30 -13.28 -10.80 -38.32
CA LEU A 30 -12.37 -10.95 -37.19
C LEU A 30 -11.96 -9.56 -36.66
N ILE A 31 -12.47 -9.17 -35.49
CA ILE A 31 -12.10 -7.93 -34.82
C ILE A 31 -10.92 -8.17 -33.86
N ASP A 32 -9.84 -7.44 -34.11
CA ASP A 32 -8.67 -7.29 -33.26
C ASP A 32 -9.06 -6.57 -31.94
N VAL A 33 -8.87 -7.23 -30.80
CA VAL A 33 -9.29 -6.71 -29.47
C VAL A 33 -8.16 -5.86 -28.86
N PRO A 34 -8.43 -4.62 -28.42
CA PRO A 34 -7.40 -3.71 -27.93
C PRO A 34 -6.80 -4.20 -26.59
N THR A 35 -5.50 -4.52 -26.61
CA THR A 35 -4.72 -4.97 -25.44
C THR A 35 -4.15 -3.76 -24.68
N ARG A 36 -4.45 -3.61 -23.38
CA ARG A 36 -3.81 -2.59 -22.52
C ARG A 36 -2.38 -3.01 -22.15
N GLN A 37 -1.39 -2.24 -22.58
CA GLN A 37 0.00 -2.42 -22.16
C GLN A 37 0.22 -1.90 -20.73
N VAL A 38 0.90 -2.69 -19.90
CA VAL A 38 1.32 -2.29 -18.54
C VAL A 38 2.68 -1.56 -18.60
N PRO A 39 2.91 -0.48 -17.82
CA PRO A 39 4.16 0.29 -17.85
C PRO A 39 5.40 -0.49 -17.37
N ARG A 40 6.54 -0.21 -18.01
CA ARG A 40 7.90 -0.73 -17.71
C ARG A 40 8.37 -0.34 -16.30
N VAL A 41 8.81 -1.31 -15.49
CA VAL A 41 9.75 -1.08 -14.39
C VAL A 41 11.10 -1.66 -14.80
N SER A 42 12.10 -0.80 -14.96
CA SER A 42 13.48 -1.17 -15.32
C SER A 42 14.28 -1.61 -14.09
N ARG A 43 14.78 -2.84 -14.06
CA ARG A 43 15.82 -3.29 -13.13
C ARG A 43 17.18 -3.34 -13.84
N GLN A 44 18.16 -2.62 -13.31
CA GLN A 44 19.57 -2.70 -13.71
C GLN A 44 20.19 -4.01 -13.21
N ARG A 45 21.06 -4.60 -14.03
CA ARG A 45 21.84 -5.81 -13.75
C ARG A 45 23.09 -5.46 -12.94
N GLY A 46 23.38 -6.23 -11.90
CA GLY A 46 24.68 -6.30 -11.23
C GLY A 46 25.16 -7.75 -11.21
N ASN A 47 26.41 -7.97 -11.61
CA ASN A 47 27.08 -9.26 -11.82
C ASN A 47 27.19 -10.12 -10.55
N LEU A 48 26.90 -11.43 -10.68
CA LEU A 48 27.40 -12.48 -9.79
C LEU A 48 28.76 -12.98 -10.30
N ASN A 49 29.77 -13.01 -9.42
CA ASN A 49 30.81 -14.04 -9.38
C ASN A 49 31.74 -13.82 -8.16
N ARG A 50 31.58 -14.62 -7.09
CA ARG A 50 32.67 -15.25 -6.31
C ARG A 50 32.14 -16.09 -5.13
N LEU A 51 32.23 -17.40 -5.32
CA LEU A 51 32.66 -18.48 -4.41
C LEU A 51 32.31 -18.43 -2.91
N ASN A 52 31.43 -19.38 -2.57
CA ASN A 52 31.41 -20.29 -1.42
C ASN A 52 32.68 -20.36 -0.53
N SER A 53 32.54 -20.13 0.79
CA SER A 53 33.11 -20.95 1.87
C SER A 53 32.71 -20.40 3.26
N SER A 54 32.58 -21.32 4.23
CA SER A 54 32.41 -21.10 5.68
C SER A 54 30.98 -20.94 6.23
N TRP A 55 30.27 -22.08 6.32
CA TRP A 55 29.22 -22.29 7.32
C TRP A 55 29.80 -23.16 8.44
N ASN A 56 30.21 -22.53 9.54
CA ASN A 56 30.22 -23.02 10.93
C ASN A 56 31.29 -22.26 11.70
N GLU A 57 30.89 -21.26 12.52
CA GLU A 57 31.36 -21.09 13.89
C GLU A 57 30.72 -19.85 14.55
N SER A 58 30.37 -20.02 15.82
CA SER A 58 30.21 -18.98 16.84
C SER A 58 28.89 -18.18 16.90
N ARG A 59 28.02 -18.74 17.75
CA ARG A 59 27.06 -18.01 18.59
C ARG A 59 27.76 -16.91 19.43
N SER A 60 27.00 -15.83 19.62
CA SER A 60 27.00 -14.87 20.75
C SER A 60 27.70 -13.52 20.53
N SER A 61 26.96 -12.47 20.91
CA SER A 61 27.33 -11.05 21.11
C SER A 61 27.22 -10.09 19.91
N ASN A 62 26.53 -8.98 20.19
CA ASN A 62 26.37 -7.73 19.44
C ASN A 62 25.21 -7.63 18.43
N LEU A 63 24.03 -7.27 18.95
CA LEU A 63 22.99 -6.57 18.21
C LEU A 63 23.27 -5.07 18.30
N GLU A 64 23.87 -4.50 17.26
CA GLU A 64 23.60 -3.13 16.78
C GLU A 64 24.24 -2.96 15.39
N GLU A 65 23.46 -2.36 14.48
CA GLU A 65 23.80 -1.89 13.14
C GLU A 65 24.08 -2.93 12.03
N ILE A 66 23.10 -3.08 11.12
CA ILE A 66 23.22 -2.75 9.68
C ILE A 66 21.80 -2.70 9.10
N SER A 67 21.37 -1.47 8.81
CA SER A 67 20.31 -1.17 7.86
C SER A 67 20.79 -1.39 6.43
N ASP A 68 19.83 -1.63 5.54
CA ASP A 68 19.89 -1.58 4.08
C ASP A 68 20.27 -2.88 3.36
N GLY A 69 19.29 -3.49 2.68
CA GLY A 69 19.60 -4.57 1.75
C GLY A 69 18.50 -5.40 1.09
N PHE A 70 17.20 -5.24 1.37
CA PHE A 70 16.16 -5.94 0.56
C PHE A 70 14.93 -5.07 0.32
N GLY A 71 14.73 -4.71 -0.95
CA GLY A 71 13.61 -3.93 -1.45
C GLY A 71 12.30 -4.71 -1.41
N LEU A 72 11.57 -4.52 -0.31
CA LEU A 72 10.11 -4.60 -0.27
C LEU A 72 9.56 -3.22 -0.63
N SER A 73 9.55 -2.87 -1.93
CA SER A 73 8.76 -1.73 -2.40
C SER A 73 7.42 -2.22 -2.91
N ASN A 74 6.36 -1.66 -2.32
CA ASN A 74 4.95 -1.73 -2.68
C ASN A 74 4.06 -2.73 -1.93
N VAL A 75 4.25 -2.84 -0.62
CA VAL A 75 3.07 -2.74 0.26
C VAL A 75 2.76 -1.23 0.31
N PRO A 76 1.54 -0.75 0.01
CA PRO A 76 1.19 0.63 0.28
C PRO A 76 1.49 0.86 1.74
N SER A 77 2.50 1.69 2.02
CA SER A 77 2.76 2.19 3.35
C SER A 77 1.40 2.54 3.93
N VAL A 78 1.01 1.84 5.00
CA VAL A 78 0.00 2.31 5.94
C VAL A 78 0.16 3.81 5.95
N VAL A 79 -0.87 4.53 5.49
CA VAL A 79 -0.86 5.99 5.47
C VAL A 79 -0.33 6.35 6.84
N ARG A 80 0.92 6.83 6.91
CA ARG A 80 1.41 7.51 8.09
C ARG A 80 0.54 8.74 8.10
N TYR A 81 -0.65 8.61 8.68
CA TYR A 81 -1.33 9.73 9.27
C TYR A 81 -0.26 10.28 10.17
N ALA A 82 0.31 11.41 9.74
CA ALA A 82 1.24 12.17 10.53
C ALA A 82 0.66 12.14 11.93
N SER A 83 1.42 11.59 12.88
CA SER A 83 1.13 11.79 14.28
C SER A 83 0.77 13.26 14.38
N PHE A 84 -0.48 13.57 14.74
CA PHE A 84 -0.86 14.96 14.99
C PHE A 84 0.23 15.49 15.91
N PRO A 85 0.96 16.56 15.54
CA PRO A 85 2.03 17.03 16.38
C PRO A 85 1.41 17.35 17.74
N SER A 86 1.71 16.51 18.73
CA SER A 86 1.25 16.65 20.11
C SER A 86 1.87 17.87 20.80
N ASN A 87 2.60 18.70 20.06
CA ASN A 87 3.32 19.86 20.55
C ASN A 87 3.02 21.05 19.64
N LEU A 88 1.97 21.79 19.99
CA LEU A 88 2.16 23.24 20.14
C LEU A 88 2.96 23.43 21.43
N GLU A 89 4.24 23.01 21.42
CA GLU A 89 5.23 23.54 22.34
C GLU A 89 5.33 25.02 22.00
N THR A 90 4.50 25.79 22.68
CA THR A 90 4.68 27.22 22.81
C THR A 90 6.00 27.34 23.55
N GLU A 91 7.10 27.53 22.81
CA GLU A 91 8.36 27.95 23.40
C GLU A 91 8.04 29.10 24.33
N ARG A 92 8.11 28.85 25.64
CA ARG A 92 7.89 29.85 26.67
C ARG A 92 9.14 30.73 26.72
N ARG A 93 9.40 31.47 25.64
CA ARG A 93 10.37 32.57 25.65
C ARG A 93 9.75 33.68 26.46
N GLN A 94 10.36 33.98 27.60
CA GLN A 94 10.16 35.23 28.31
C GLN A 94 10.75 36.35 27.43
N SER A 95 10.01 36.81 26.42
CA SER A 95 10.31 38.02 25.69
C SER A 95 9.38 39.13 26.18
N THR A 96 9.98 40.19 26.69
CA THR A 96 9.33 41.48 26.97
C THR A 96 9.03 42.17 25.64
N GLU A 97 8.11 41.63 24.85
CA GLU A 97 7.63 42.25 23.61
C GLU A 97 6.18 42.68 23.76
N ASN A 98 5.84 43.80 23.11
CA ASN A 98 4.53 44.43 23.17
C ASN A 98 3.44 43.41 22.76
N PRO A 99 2.42 43.10 23.58
CA PRO A 99 1.43 42.06 23.28
C PRO A 99 0.69 42.26 21.95
N SER A 100 0.68 43.49 21.42
CA SER A 100 0.18 43.81 20.09
C SER A 100 0.96 43.17 18.94
N SER A 101 2.28 42.97 19.04
CA SER A 101 3.11 42.41 17.95
C SER A 101 2.97 40.89 17.84
N VAL A 102 2.83 40.19 18.96
CA VAL A 102 2.64 38.73 19.01
C VAL A 102 1.30 38.31 18.40
N LEU A 103 0.23 39.08 18.66
CA LEU A 103 -1.09 38.82 18.08
C LEU A 103 -1.10 39.08 16.57
N ASP A 104 -0.37 40.09 16.12
CA ASP A 104 -0.27 40.45 14.70
C ASP A 104 0.46 39.37 13.89
N GLU A 105 1.40 38.63 14.51
CA GLU A 105 2.07 37.48 13.89
C GLU A 105 1.18 36.24 13.79
N ILE A 106 0.31 35.99 14.78
CA ILE A 106 -0.60 34.84 14.79
C ILE A 106 -1.66 34.95 13.68
N PHE A 107 -2.12 36.15 13.35
CA PHE A 107 -3.17 36.40 12.36
C PHE A 107 -2.66 36.78 10.96
N ARG A 108 -1.41 36.44 10.63
CA ARG A 108 -0.83 36.63 9.29
C ARG A 108 -0.84 35.36 8.47
N CYS A 109 -1.09 35.51 7.18
CA CYS A 109 -0.96 34.41 6.24
C CYS A 109 0.51 34.04 6.06
N PHE A 110 0.90 32.78 6.26
CA PHE A 110 2.30 32.36 6.05
C PHE A 110 2.76 32.35 4.57
N ILE A 111 1.85 32.58 3.61
CA ILE A 111 2.17 32.62 2.18
C ILE A 111 2.37 34.07 1.71
N CYS A 112 1.39 34.94 1.95
CA CYS A 112 1.47 36.34 1.51
C CYS A 112 1.98 37.30 2.60
N PHE A 113 2.17 36.82 3.82
CA PHE A 113 2.58 37.60 5.01
C PHE A 113 1.65 38.78 5.36
N GLY A 114 0.49 38.86 4.73
CA GLY A 114 -0.53 39.88 4.97
C GLY A 114 -1.68 39.40 5.88
N ARG A 115 -2.69 40.25 6.04
CA ARG A 115 -3.91 39.96 6.80
C ARG A 115 -4.63 38.74 6.23
N LEU A 116 -5.12 37.88 7.10
CA LEU A 116 -5.90 36.71 6.69
C LEU A 116 -7.26 37.12 6.10
N GLU A 117 -7.55 36.65 4.90
CA GLU A 117 -8.86 36.74 4.24
C GLU A 117 -9.41 35.34 3.99
N ASN A 118 -10.61 35.03 4.49
CA ASN A 118 -11.18 33.69 4.42
C ASN A 118 -10.18 32.61 4.88
N PRO A 119 -9.70 32.66 6.14
CA PRO A 119 -8.58 31.83 6.58
C PRO A 119 -8.87 30.33 6.51
N ARG A 120 -7.81 29.60 6.15
CA ARG A 120 -7.74 28.13 6.08
C ARG A 120 -6.57 27.63 6.92
N LEU A 121 -6.80 26.58 7.70
CA LEU A 121 -5.81 25.95 8.56
C LEU A 121 -5.38 24.59 8.00
N CYS A 122 -4.07 24.36 8.00
CA CYS A 122 -3.50 23.07 7.65
C CYS A 122 -3.72 22.09 8.82
N PRO A 123 -4.39 20.94 8.61
CA PRO A 123 -4.63 19.96 9.68
C PRO A 123 -3.33 19.30 10.18
N CYS A 124 -2.26 19.32 9.39
CA CYS A 124 -0.99 18.69 9.74
C CYS A 124 -0.10 19.58 10.63
N CYS A 125 -0.05 20.90 10.39
CA CYS A 125 0.86 21.81 11.11
C CYS A 125 0.19 22.98 11.83
N GLY A 126 -1.14 23.13 11.72
CA GLY A 126 -1.90 24.18 12.38
C GLY A 126 -1.70 25.60 11.83
N LYS A 127 -0.85 25.81 10.82
CA LYS A 127 -0.61 27.14 10.25
C LYS A 127 -1.76 27.61 9.35
N MET A 128 -2.02 28.93 9.41
CA MET A 128 -3.15 29.58 8.74
C MET A 128 -2.73 30.37 7.49
N CYS A 129 -3.54 30.31 6.45
CA CYS A 129 -3.33 31.04 5.20
C CYS A 129 -4.65 31.48 4.57
N CYS A 130 -4.61 32.46 3.66
CA CYS A 130 -5.80 32.88 2.93
C CYS A 130 -6.25 31.79 1.96
N LEU A 131 -7.57 31.64 1.77
CA LEU A 131 -8.15 30.70 0.80
C LEU A 131 -7.57 30.88 -0.61
N SER A 132 -7.45 32.12 -1.07
CA SER A 132 -6.91 32.46 -2.40
C SER A 132 -5.45 32.05 -2.55
N CYS A 133 -4.65 32.20 -1.50
CA CYS A 133 -3.23 31.85 -1.48
C CYS A 133 -3.02 30.34 -1.55
N ILE A 134 -3.69 29.58 -0.68
CA ILE A 134 -3.51 28.12 -0.64
C ILE A 134 -4.12 27.42 -1.85
N ARG A 135 -5.23 27.94 -2.39
CA ARG A 135 -5.83 27.40 -3.62
C ARG A 135 -4.90 27.53 -4.82
N ARG A 136 -4.16 28.64 -4.93
CA ARG A 136 -3.16 28.84 -5.99
C ARG A 136 -2.00 27.86 -5.86
N TRP A 137 -1.55 27.61 -4.62
CA TRP A 137 -0.47 26.65 -4.36
C TRP A 137 -0.88 25.21 -4.70
N LEU A 138 -2.05 24.77 -4.20
CA LEU A 138 -2.55 23.42 -4.39
C LEU A 138 -2.98 23.10 -5.83
N ALA A 139 -3.07 24.10 -6.71
CA ALA A 139 -3.27 23.88 -8.13
C ALA A 139 -2.04 23.27 -8.83
N GLN A 140 -0.85 23.44 -8.24
CA GLN A 140 0.42 22.98 -8.81
C GLN A 140 1.14 21.95 -7.92
N HIS A 141 0.74 21.84 -6.65
CA HIS A 141 1.36 20.97 -5.66
C HIS A 141 0.30 20.22 -4.86
N ASN A 142 0.64 19.06 -4.32
CA ASN A 142 -0.23 18.28 -3.43
C ASN A 142 0.30 18.25 -1.99
N GLU A 143 1.07 19.26 -1.58
CA GLU A 143 1.73 19.36 -0.28
C GLU A 143 1.52 20.72 0.38
N CYS A 144 1.59 20.76 1.72
CA CYS A 144 1.54 22.00 2.48
C CYS A 144 2.82 22.84 2.27
N PRO A 145 2.72 24.15 1.93
CA PRO A 145 3.91 24.98 1.74
C PRO A 145 4.75 25.19 3.03
N HIS A 146 4.18 24.90 4.21
CA HIS A 146 4.89 25.02 5.48
C HIS A 146 5.55 23.70 5.92
N CYS A 147 4.79 22.61 6.01
CA CYS A 147 5.30 21.34 6.56
C CYS A 147 5.55 20.25 5.51
N ARG A 148 5.27 20.52 4.23
CA ARG A 148 5.42 19.59 3.09
C ARG A 148 4.62 18.28 3.19
N SER A 149 3.72 18.18 4.17
CA SER A 149 2.81 17.03 4.27
C SER A 149 1.78 17.06 3.14
N LEU A 150 1.41 15.88 2.63
CA LEU A 150 0.38 15.74 1.60
C LEU A 150 -0.93 16.40 2.02
N LEU A 151 -1.42 17.33 1.19
CA LEU A 151 -2.56 18.18 1.47
C LEU A 151 -3.41 18.35 0.21
N SER A 152 -4.72 18.15 0.34
CA SER A 152 -5.72 18.46 -0.69
C SER A 152 -6.67 19.56 -0.19
N PHE A 153 -7.43 20.15 -1.11
CA PHE A 153 -8.30 21.28 -0.80
C PHE A 153 -9.41 20.90 0.21
N GLU A 154 -9.95 19.69 0.10
CA GLU A 154 -11.04 19.17 0.94
C GLU A 154 -10.60 18.95 2.39
N ARG A 155 -9.29 18.80 2.62
CA ARG A 155 -8.71 18.54 3.94
C ARG A 155 -8.42 19.82 4.73
N LEU A 156 -8.57 21.00 4.12
CA LEU A 156 -8.35 22.27 4.79
C LEU A 156 -9.49 22.60 5.75
N VAL A 157 -9.14 23.07 6.94
CA VAL A 157 -10.12 23.47 7.95
C VAL A 157 -10.45 24.96 7.77
N SER A 158 -11.73 25.31 7.68
CA SER A 158 -12.19 26.70 7.64
C SER A 158 -12.15 27.33 9.03
N CYS A 159 -11.40 28.41 9.21
CA CYS A 159 -11.26 29.09 10.51
C CYS A 159 -12.16 30.32 10.59
N ARG A 160 -13.47 30.11 10.76
CA ARG A 160 -14.46 31.21 10.73
C ARG A 160 -14.34 32.20 11.91
N PHE A 161 -13.88 31.71 13.06
CA PHE A 161 -13.77 32.52 14.28
C PHE A 161 -12.66 33.59 14.22
N VAL A 162 -11.69 33.43 13.31
CA VAL A 162 -10.47 34.27 13.27
C VAL A 162 -10.81 35.71 12.94
N GLU A 163 -11.75 35.94 12.02
CA GLU A 163 -12.16 37.29 11.61
C GLU A 163 -12.91 38.01 12.75
N GLU A 164 -13.75 37.29 13.50
CA GLU A 164 -14.48 37.81 14.66
C GLU A 164 -13.53 38.21 15.80
N ILE A 165 -12.59 37.32 16.17
CA ILE A 165 -11.66 37.57 17.28
C ILE A 165 -10.62 38.64 16.91
N ALA A 166 -10.09 38.63 15.69
CA ALA A 166 -9.14 39.65 15.25
C ALA A 166 -9.79 41.05 15.27
N GLY A 167 -11.04 41.17 14.82
CA GLY A 167 -11.79 42.43 14.84
C GLY A 167 -12.07 42.96 16.25
N GLU A 168 -12.39 42.10 17.21
CA GLU A 168 -12.55 42.54 18.61
C GLU A 168 -11.21 42.89 19.27
N LEU A 169 -10.13 42.16 18.97
CA LEU A 169 -8.79 42.48 19.50
C LEU A 169 -8.26 43.83 19.00
N GLU A 170 -8.49 44.18 17.74
CA GLU A 170 -8.17 45.51 17.19
C GLU A 170 -8.87 46.64 17.97
N ARG A 171 -10.09 46.41 18.49
CA ARG A 171 -10.82 47.39 19.32
C ARG A 171 -10.25 47.55 20.73
N PHE A 172 -9.55 46.53 21.25
CA PHE A 172 -8.92 46.56 22.58
C PHE A 172 -7.48 47.12 22.56
N GLN A 173 -6.86 47.27 21.38
CA GLN A 173 -5.54 47.88 21.25
C GLN A 173 -5.60 49.40 21.51
N PHE A 174 -5.50 49.79 22.79
CA PHE A 174 -5.19 51.16 23.17
C PHE A 174 -3.80 51.52 22.64
N ARG A 175 -3.69 52.55 21.79
CA ARG A 175 -2.39 53.03 21.27
C ARG A 175 -1.55 53.60 22.43
N PRO A 176 -0.51 52.90 22.92
CA PRO A 176 0.33 53.42 23.98
C PRO A 176 1.41 54.28 23.33
N GLY A 177 1.10 55.54 23.06
CA GLY A 177 2.01 56.43 22.34
C GLY A 177 1.70 57.92 22.45
N VAL A 178 0.77 58.31 23.32
CA VAL A 178 0.51 59.71 23.63
C VAL A 178 1.00 59.96 25.05
N ASP A 179 1.73 61.05 25.25
CA ASP A 179 2.25 61.50 26.55
C ASP A 179 1.11 61.53 27.58
N SER A 180 1.02 60.49 28.42
CA SER A 180 -0.15 60.20 29.28
C SER A 180 -0.45 61.32 30.28
N ARG A 181 0.50 62.24 30.48
CA ARG A 181 0.30 63.45 31.30
C ARG A 181 -0.64 64.47 30.66
N ARG A 182 -0.67 64.59 29.32
CA ARG A 182 -1.57 65.51 28.61
C ARG A 182 -3.02 65.02 28.60
N GLU A 183 -3.24 63.73 28.77
CA GLU A 183 -4.56 63.11 28.82
C GLU A 183 -5.22 63.21 30.20
N MET A 184 -4.45 63.52 31.24
CA MET A 184 -4.91 63.71 32.63
C MET A 184 -5.20 65.19 32.98
N ILE A 185 -5.01 66.10 32.02
CA ILE A 185 -5.17 67.53 32.19
C ILE A 185 -6.25 68.01 31.22
N CYS A 186 -7.14 68.87 31.68
CA CYS A 186 -8.16 69.50 30.85
C CYS A 186 -7.51 70.42 29.82
N GLN A 187 -7.76 70.16 28.53
CA GLN A 187 -7.16 70.95 27.44
C GLN A 187 -7.64 72.42 27.37
N LYS A 188 -8.77 72.76 28.01
CA LYS A 188 -9.31 74.13 28.02
C LYS A 188 -8.77 74.99 29.17
N HIS A 189 -8.46 74.35 30.30
CA HIS A 189 -8.15 75.05 31.56
C HIS A 189 -6.78 74.68 32.13
N GLU A 190 -6.09 73.71 31.54
CA GLU A 190 -4.79 73.18 32.01
C GLU A 190 -4.82 72.65 33.46
N LEU A 191 -6.01 72.28 33.96
CA LEU A 191 -6.24 71.75 35.30
C LEU A 191 -6.47 70.24 35.29
N GLU A 192 -6.14 69.60 36.41
CA GLU A 192 -6.35 68.16 36.64
C GLU A 192 -7.82 67.75 36.47
N LEU A 193 -8.04 66.64 35.76
CA LEU A 193 -9.35 66.03 35.59
C LEU A 193 -9.78 65.33 36.89
N LYS A 194 -10.90 65.76 37.49
CA LYS A 194 -11.39 65.24 38.78
C LYS A 194 -12.82 64.71 38.73
N TYR A 195 -13.56 65.06 37.69
CA TYR A 195 -14.96 64.68 37.54
C TYR A 195 -15.19 64.01 36.19
N PHE A 196 -16.26 63.23 36.11
CA PHE A 196 -16.72 62.58 34.90
C PHE A 196 -18.14 63.04 34.59
N ASP A 197 -18.33 63.73 33.46
CA ASP A 197 -19.64 64.11 32.97
C ASP A 197 -20.29 62.89 32.30
N ILE A 198 -21.40 62.42 32.89
CA ILE A 198 -22.14 61.24 32.43
C ILE A 198 -22.90 61.55 31.14
N THR A 199 -23.38 62.78 30.99
CA THR A 199 -24.13 63.23 29.81
C THR A 199 -23.22 63.37 28.60
N CYS A 200 -22.03 63.95 28.78
CA CYS A 200 -21.05 64.12 27.70
C CYS A 200 -20.11 62.91 27.51
N ASN A 201 -20.11 61.95 28.44
CA ASN A 201 -19.19 60.82 28.49
C ASN A 201 -17.71 61.26 28.40
N LEU A 202 -17.35 62.33 29.12
CA LEU A 202 -16.04 62.97 29.08
C LEU A 202 -15.50 63.25 30.50
N CYS A 203 -14.18 63.11 30.68
CA CYS A 203 -13.49 63.53 31.89
C CYS A 203 -13.32 65.07 31.89
N ILE A 204 -13.67 65.74 32.99
CA ILE A 204 -13.63 67.20 33.11
C ILE A 204 -12.90 67.67 34.39
N CYS A 205 -12.33 68.88 34.37
CA CYS A 205 -11.76 69.52 35.56
C CYS A 205 -12.84 70.24 36.40
N ALA A 206 -12.45 70.77 37.56
CA ALA A 206 -13.37 71.50 38.44
C ALA A 206 -13.96 72.77 37.79
N GLU A 207 -13.20 73.47 36.94
CA GLU A 207 -13.69 74.68 36.25
C GLU A 207 -14.76 74.36 35.19
N CYS A 208 -14.56 73.29 34.41
CA CYS A 208 -15.57 72.78 33.48
C CYS A 208 -16.87 72.38 34.20
N ALA A 209 -16.78 71.80 35.40
CA ALA A 209 -17.96 71.35 36.12
C ALA A 209 -18.80 72.51 36.69
N MET A 210 -18.16 73.65 36.99
CA MET A 210 -18.78 74.73 37.79
C MET A 210 -19.09 76.00 36.99
N PHE A 211 -18.27 76.34 35.98
CA PHE A 211 -18.26 77.67 35.39
C PHE A 211 -18.47 77.72 33.87
N THR A 212 -18.34 76.60 33.15
CA THR A 212 -18.60 76.57 31.71
C THR A 212 -20.07 76.24 31.41
N GLU A 213 -20.69 77.02 30.53
CA GLU A 213 -22.10 76.82 30.13
C GLU A 213 -22.33 75.46 29.43
N GLU A 214 -21.29 74.90 28.80
CA GLU A 214 -21.31 73.63 28.07
C GLU A 214 -21.62 72.40 28.94
N HIS A 215 -21.30 72.44 30.24
CA HIS A 215 -21.48 71.31 31.17
C HIS A 215 -22.32 71.66 32.42
N ARG A 216 -22.74 72.94 32.57
CA ARG A 216 -23.42 73.48 33.75
C ARG A 216 -24.74 72.80 34.12
N LEU A 217 -25.42 72.20 33.15
CA LEU A 217 -26.71 71.49 33.33
C LEU A 217 -26.58 69.96 33.21
N HIS A 218 -25.35 69.44 33.11
CA HIS A 218 -25.12 68.02 32.97
C HIS A 218 -24.88 67.33 34.31
N LYS A 219 -25.15 66.03 34.34
CA LYS A 219 -24.95 65.21 35.52
C LYS A 219 -23.51 64.69 35.51
N PHE A 220 -22.73 65.04 36.53
CA PHE A 220 -21.37 64.54 36.70
C PHE A 220 -21.17 63.88 38.08
N ASP A 221 -20.16 63.01 38.17
CA ASP A 221 -19.76 62.32 39.40
C ASP A 221 -18.23 62.37 39.56
N LYS A 222 -17.68 62.03 40.73
CA LYS A 222 -16.23 61.99 40.97
C LYS A 222 -15.59 60.95 40.04
N LEU A 223 -14.51 61.35 39.37
CA LEU A 223 -13.80 60.52 38.40
C LEU A 223 -13.38 59.17 39.02
N ASP A 224 -12.82 59.18 40.24
CA ASP A 224 -12.41 57.97 40.95
C ASP A 224 -13.56 56.99 41.23
N SER A 225 -14.77 57.52 41.52
CA SER A 225 -15.96 56.69 41.79
C SER A 225 -16.45 56.00 40.52
N VAL A 226 -16.50 56.74 39.41
CA VAL A 226 -16.89 56.19 38.10
C VAL A 226 -15.83 55.22 37.58
N TYR A 227 -14.55 55.56 37.73
CA TYR A 227 -13.43 54.68 37.41
C TYR A 227 -13.53 53.36 38.16
N SER A 228 -13.67 53.39 39.49
CA SER A 228 -13.74 52.17 40.31
C SER A 228 -14.88 51.24 39.88
N LYS A 229 -16.08 51.79 39.63
CA LYS A 229 -17.24 51.02 39.15
C LYS A 229 -17.02 50.44 37.74
N ARG A 230 -16.51 51.24 36.78
CA ARG A 230 -16.27 50.78 35.41
C ARG A 230 -15.13 49.75 35.36
N ALA A 231 -14.07 49.95 36.13
CA ALA A 231 -12.95 49.03 36.26
C ALA A 231 -13.37 47.69 36.87
N GLU A 232 -14.26 47.69 37.88
CA GLU A 232 -14.80 46.46 38.47
C GLU A 232 -15.62 45.65 37.45
N ARG A 233 -16.46 46.32 36.65
CA ARG A 233 -17.22 45.68 35.59
C ARG A 233 -16.31 45.06 34.53
N ILE A 234 -15.28 45.79 34.08
CA ILE A 234 -14.30 45.27 33.12
C ILE A 234 -13.53 44.08 33.71
N ARG A 235 -13.15 44.14 34.99
CA ARG A 235 -12.50 43.02 35.70
C ARG A 235 -13.39 41.78 35.74
N THR A 236 -14.68 41.94 36.05
CA THR A 236 -15.66 40.84 36.06
C THR A 236 -15.79 40.17 34.69
N GLU A 237 -15.92 40.96 33.61
CA GLU A 237 -16.01 40.42 32.24
C GLU A 237 -14.68 39.74 31.81
N SER A 238 -13.54 40.31 32.20
CA SER A 238 -12.21 39.73 31.96
C SER A 238 -12.03 38.39 32.69
N ASP A 239 -12.52 38.27 33.92
CA ASP A 239 -12.53 37.01 34.66
C ASP A 239 -13.46 35.99 33.97
N GLY A 240 -14.58 36.43 33.40
CA GLY A 240 -15.44 35.60 32.54
C GLY A 240 -14.71 35.03 31.32
N LEU A 241 -13.88 35.84 30.64
CA LEU A 241 -13.03 35.37 29.53
C LEU A 241 -12.04 34.30 30.00
N LYS A 242 -11.41 34.51 31.17
CA LYS A 242 -10.48 33.54 31.77
C LYS A 242 -11.17 32.21 32.09
N SER A 243 -12.36 32.24 32.70
CA SER A 243 -13.15 31.04 32.99
C SER A 243 -13.59 30.32 31.71
N ARG A 244 -14.00 31.05 30.66
CA ARG A 244 -14.33 30.45 29.36
C ARG A 244 -13.11 29.76 28.72
N ALA A 245 -11.95 30.40 28.76
CA ALA A 245 -10.71 29.82 28.24
C ALA A 245 -10.32 28.53 28.97
N GLU A 246 -10.50 28.47 30.30
CA GLU A 246 -10.26 27.26 31.08
C GLU A 246 -11.23 26.12 30.72
N ASN A 247 -12.52 26.43 30.52
CA ASN A 247 -13.50 25.45 30.09
C ASN A 247 -13.20 24.89 28.70
N LEU A 248 -12.80 25.75 27.75
CA LEU A 248 -12.37 25.31 26.43
C LEU A 248 -11.11 24.46 26.49
N ARG A 249 -10.15 24.79 27.37
CA ARG A 249 -8.95 23.99 27.59
C ARG A 249 -9.31 22.58 28.07
N LYS A 250 -10.21 22.44 29.03
CA LYS A 250 -10.71 21.12 29.49
C LYS A 250 -11.35 20.31 28.36
N ILE A 251 -12.00 20.96 27.39
CA ILE A 251 -12.57 20.28 26.21
C ILE A 251 -11.45 19.83 25.27
N VAL A 252 -10.44 20.66 25.04
CA VAL A 252 -9.24 20.30 24.26
C VAL A 252 -8.54 19.09 24.90
N ASP A 253 -8.28 19.12 26.21
CA ASP A 253 -7.65 18.02 26.93
C ASP A 253 -8.43 16.70 26.77
N LYS A 254 -9.78 16.77 26.75
CA LYS A 254 -10.64 15.60 26.48
C LYS A 254 -10.46 15.08 25.06
N PHE A 255 -10.45 15.95 24.05
CA PHE A 255 -10.22 15.52 22.67
C PHE A 255 -8.84 14.89 22.50
N GLU A 256 -7.80 15.48 23.11
CA GLU A 256 -6.45 14.92 23.10
C GLU A 256 -6.41 13.52 23.72
N SER A 257 -7.09 13.33 24.86
CA SER A 257 -7.22 12.01 25.50
C SER A 257 -7.94 10.99 24.61
N GLU A 258 -9.05 11.37 23.96
CA GLU A 258 -9.77 10.47 23.05
C GLU A 258 -8.95 10.11 21.81
N ILE A 259 -8.20 11.06 21.24
CA ILE A 259 -7.27 10.79 20.13
C ILE A 259 -6.19 9.79 20.57
N GLN A 260 -5.62 9.97 21.77
CA GLN A 260 -4.62 9.05 22.30
C GLN A 260 -5.18 7.64 22.48
N LYS A 261 -6.40 7.51 23.04
CA LYS A 261 -7.08 6.21 23.16
C LYS A 261 -7.32 5.55 21.81
N LEU A 262 -7.74 6.31 20.80
CA LEU A 262 -7.97 5.76 19.47
C LEU A 262 -6.67 5.22 18.86
N ASN A 263 -5.55 5.92 19.06
CA ASN A 263 -4.24 5.46 18.62
C ASN A 263 -3.81 4.18 19.36
N SER A 264 -4.01 4.10 20.68
CA SER A 264 -3.67 2.87 21.44
C SER A 264 -4.52 1.67 21.02
N VAL A 265 -5.82 1.88 20.74
CA VAL A 265 -6.68 0.82 20.21
C VAL A 265 -6.18 0.35 18.84
N ARG A 266 -5.81 1.26 17.95
CA ARG A 266 -5.22 0.90 16.65
C ARG A 266 -3.94 0.09 16.81
N GLU A 267 -3.05 0.51 17.71
CA GLU A 267 -1.79 -0.20 17.99
C GLU A 267 -2.05 -1.62 18.51
N GLN A 268 -2.97 -1.77 19.47
CA GLN A 268 -3.36 -3.09 19.98
C GLN A 268 -3.92 -4.00 18.89
N ARG A 269 -4.78 -3.48 17.99
CA ARG A 269 -5.31 -4.28 16.87
C ARG A 269 -4.25 -4.68 15.87
N MET A 270 -3.26 -3.82 15.63
CA MET A 270 -2.13 -4.15 14.77
C MET A 270 -1.26 -5.25 15.40
N GLU A 271 -0.98 -5.15 16.70
CA GLU A 271 -0.22 -6.17 17.44
C GLU A 271 -0.92 -7.54 17.39
N GLU A 272 -2.24 -7.58 17.65
CA GLU A 272 -3.05 -8.80 17.51
C GLU A 272 -2.94 -9.43 16.10
N LEU A 273 -2.93 -8.61 15.04
CA LEU A 273 -2.74 -9.09 13.67
C LEU A 273 -1.32 -9.62 13.45
N PHE A 274 -0.30 -8.90 13.92
CA PHE A 274 1.10 -9.31 13.77
C PHE A 274 1.38 -10.63 14.47
N ASP A 275 0.83 -10.85 15.66
CA ASP A 275 0.96 -12.13 16.38
C ASP A 275 0.41 -13.30 15.57
N VAL A 276 -0.74 -13.12 14.91
CA VAL A 276 -1.35 -14.13 14.05
C VAL A 276 -0.50 -14.35 12.78
N PHE A 277 0.03 -13.29 12.16
CA PHE A 277 0.91 -13.42 11.00
C PHE A 277 2.23 -14.11 11.34
N GLU A 278 2.81 -13.86 12.51
CA GLU A 278 4.02 -14.53 12.96
C GLU A 278 3.77 -16.02 13.19
N GLN A 279 2.58 -16.39 13.68
CA GLN A 279 2.15 -17.80 13.74
C GLN A 279 2.00 -18.44 12.36
N PHE A 280 1.57 -17.70 11.33
CA PHE A 280 1.56 -18.22 9.95
C PHE A 280 3.00 -18.43 9.43
N LYS A 281 3.87 -17.45 9.66
CA LYS A 281 5.27 -17.50 9.24
C LYS A 281 6.01 -18.69 9.85
N THR A 282 5.92 -18.86 11.17
CA THR A 282 6.57 -19.97 11.88
C THR A 282 6.14 -21.34 11.36
N ARG A 283 4.88 -21.50 10.94
CA ARG A 283 4.39 -22.73 10.33
C ARG A 283 4.93 -22.97 8.92
N ILE A 284 5.06 -21.93 8.10
CA ILE A 284 5.75 -22.01 6.81
C ILE A 284 7.21 -22.42 7.01
N ASP A 285 7.92 -21.76 7.94
CA ASP A 285 9.32 -22.07 8.26
C ASP A 285 9.49 -23.52 8.72
N LYS A 286 8.53 -24.05 9.49
CA LYS A 286 8.52 -25.44 9.92
C LYS A 286 8.35 -26.41 8.74
N GLN A 287 7.44 -26.12 7.81
CA GLN A 287 7.24 -26.95 6.61
C GLN A 287 8.53 -27.02 5.77
N ILE A 288 9.17 -25.87 5.55
CA ILE A 288 10.43 -25.77 4.81
C ILE A 288 11.54 -26.53 5.55
N SER A 289 11.67 -26.32 6.86
CA SER A 289 12.71 -26.98 7.67
C SER A 289 12.61 -28.51 7.60
N VAL A 290 11.40 -29.07 7.70
CA VAL A 290 11.17 -30.52 7.59
C VAL A 290 11.62 -31.06 6.23
N LYS A 291 11.25 -30.37 5.14
CA LYS A 291 11.64 -30.76 3.77
C LYS A 291 13.15 -30.64 3.56
N MET A 292 13.75 -29.55 4.05
CA MET A 292 15.19 -29.32 3.97
C MET A 292 15.98 -30.39 4.71
N THR A 293 15.59 -30.73 5.94
CA THR A 293 16.22 -31.82 6.71
C THR A 293 16.13 -33.15 5.96
N SER A 294 14.98 -33.46 5.36
CA SER A 294 14.84 -34.68 4.55
C SER A 294 15.80 -34.72 3.36
N LEU A 295 15.94 -33.61 2.63
CA LEU A 295 16.86 -33.50 1.50
C LEU A 295 18.33 -33.59 1.94
N VAL A 296 18.71 -32.91 3.03
CA VAL A 296 20.07 -32.98 3.59
C VAL A 296 20.41 -34.40 4.04
N ASN A 297 19.48 -35.11 4.68
CA ASN A 297 19.71 -36.49 5.10
C ASN A 297 19.93 -37.42 3.89
N LYS A 298 19.13 -37.27 2.82
CA LYS A 298 19.33 -38.01 1.56
C LYS A 298 20.68 -37.70 0.91
N LYS A 299 21.08 -36.42 0.91
CA LYS A 299 22.39 -35.97 0.40
C LYS A 299 23.54 -36.59 1.20
N ASN A 300 23.47 -36.56 2.52
CA ASN A 300 24.53 -37.11 3.37
C ASN A 300 24.66 -38.64 3.18
N ALA A 301 23.54 -39.35 3.08
CA ALA A 301 23.56 -40.79 2.79
C ALA A 301 24.22 -41.12 1.45
N LEU A 302 24.00 -40.28 0.42
CA LEU A 302 24.70 -40.39 -0.85
C LEU A 302 26.21 -40.13 -0.72
N GLU A 303 26.61 -39.10 0.03
CA GLU A 303 28.02 -38.78 0.27
C GLU A 303 28.73 -39.91 1.03
N GLU A 304 28.07 -40.55 1.99
CA GLU A 304 28.58 -41.72 2.72
C GLU A 304 28.75 -42.94 1.82
N GLU A 305 27.77 -43.24 0.94
CA GLU A 305 27.87 -44.34 -0.02
C GLU A 305 29.02 -44.11 -1.01
N ILE A 306 29.17 -42.89 -1.53
CA ILE A 306 30.28 -42.51 -2.42
C ILE A 306 31.62 -42.76 -1.71
N TYR A 307 31.77 -42.27 -0.48
CA TYR A 307 33.00 -42.46 0.29
C TYR A 307 33.33 -43.94 0.50
N LEU A 308 32.33 -44.77 0.82
CA LEU A 308 32.52 -46.21 1.00
C LEU A 308 32.95 -46.89 -0.30
N LEU A 309 32.32 -46.54 -1.42
CA LEU A 309 32.67 -47.06 -2.74
C LEU A 309 34.10 -46.66 -3.17
N GLU A 310 34.49 -45.41 -2.94
CA GLU A 310 35.86 -44.93 -3.21
C GLU A 310 36.89 -45.67 -2.34
N SER A 311 36.60 -45.88 -1.05
CA SER A 311 37.45 -46.64 -0.14
C SER A 311 37.61 -48.10 -0.59
N MET A 312 36.50 -48.74 -0.97
CA MET A 312 36.51 -50.11 -1.48
C MET A 312 37.30 -50.22 -2.79
N TYR A 313 37.13 -49.25 -3.70
CA TYR A 313 37.91 -49.17 -4.95
C TYR A 313 39.42 -49.10 -4.66
N GLN A 314 39.84 -48.20 -3.76
CA GLN A 314 41.26 -48.06 -3.37
C GLN A 314 41.82 -49.33 -2.72
N GLU A 315 41.04 -50.04 -1.91
CA GLU A 315 41.42 -51.34 -1.34
C GLU A 315 41.64 -52.38 -2.44
N VAL A 316 40.70 -52.51 -3.37
CA VAL A 316 40.78 -53.44 -4.49
C VAL A 316 42.01 -53.16 -5.35
N GLU A 317 42.25 -51.89 -5.70
CA GLU A 317 43.41 -51.47 -6.49
C GLU A 317 44.73 -51.79 -5.77
N ARG A 318 44.78 -51.64 -4.44
CA ARG A 318 45.95 -52.01 -3.64
C ARG A 318 46.17 -53.52 -3.58
N GLN A 319 45.11 -54.31 -3.42
CA GLN A 319 45.17 -55.77 -3.44
C GLN A 319 45.63 -56.29 -4.81
N LEU A 320 45.15 -55.67 -5.88
CA LEU A 320 45.55 -56.01 -7.25
C LEU A 320 47.05 -55.80 -7.48
N ASN A 321 47.61 -54.74 -6.91
CA ASN A 321 49.02 -54.37 -7.07
C ASN A 321 49.99 -55.09 -6.12
N ARG A 322 49.53 -55.55 -4.94
CA ARG A 322 50.39 -56.16 -3.91
C ARG A 322 50.29 -57.69 -3.83
N THR A 323 49.20 -58.29 -4.31
CA THR A 323 48.98 -59.74 -4.21
C THR A 323 49.78 -60.49 -5.28
N PRO A 324 50.54 -61.55 -4.92
CA PRO A 324 51.23 -62.38 -5.90
C PRO A 324 50.27 -63.00 -6.94
N LYS A 325 50.69 -63.03 -8.21
CA LYS A 325 49.85 -63.47 -9.36
C LYS A 325 49.09 -64.79 -9.13
N PRO A 326 49.68 -65.87 -8.59
CA PRO A 326 48.95 -67.14 -8.41
C PRO A 326 47.80 -67.05 -7.41
N ILE A 327 47.93 -66.22 -6.36
CA ILE A 327 46.90 -66.00 -5.34
C ILE A 327 45.79 -65.11 -5.88
N LEU A 328 46.16 -64.12 -6.69
CA LEU A 328 45.18 -63.24 -7.34
C LEU A 328 44.31 -64.03 -8.33
N ILE A 329 44.93 -64.89 -9.15
CA ILE A 329 44.20 -65.74 -10.11
C ILE A 329 43.22 -66.68 -9.39
N SER A 330 43.63 -67.29 -8.27
CA SER A 330 42.75 -68.21 -7.54
C SER A 330 41.55 -67.53 -6.87
N LYS A 331 41.64 -66.22 -6.58
CA LYS A 331 40.57 -65.42 -5.97
C LYS A 331 39.83 -64.48 -6.93
N ALA A 332 40.21 -64.46 -8.21
CA ALA A 332 39.73 -63.46 -9.18
C ALA A 332 38.20 -63.50 -9.36
N GLU A 333 37.62 -64.70 -9.50
CA GLU A 333 36.18 -64.87 -9.69
C GLU A 333 35.38 -64.45 -8.45
N GLU A 334 35.90 -64.72 -7.25
CA GLU A 334 35.28 -64.32 -5.97
C GLU A 334 35.26 -62.78 -5.83
N LEU A 335 36.39 -62.13 -6.13
CA LEU A 335 36.50 -60.67 -6.11
C LEU A 335 35.63 -60.02 -7.19
N ALA A 336 35.60 -60.58 -8.40
CA ALA A 336 34.76 -60.08 -9.49
C ALA A 336 33.27 -60.22 -9.18
N ALA A 337 32.85 -61.34 -8.59
CA ALA A 337 31.47 -61.54 -8.15
C ALA A 337 31.07 -60.53 -7.06
N ALA A 338 31.94 -60.31 -6.05
CA ALA A 338 31.68 -59.33 -4.99
C ALA A 338 31.56 -57.91 -5.54
N LEU A 339 32.41 -57.50 -6.48
CA LEU A 339 32.34 -56.18 -7.12
C LEU A 339 31.13 -56.04 -8.03
N SER A 340 30.74 -57.11 -8.72
CA SER A 340 29.54 -57.13 -9.55
C SER A 340 28.28 -56.91 -8.73
N GLU A 341 28.21 -57.53 -7.55
CA GLU A 341 27.08 -57.35 -6.62
C GLU A 341 26.97 -55.90 -6.12
N VAL A 342 28.10 -55.25 -5.82
CA VAL A 342 28.09 -53.86 -5.33
C VAL A 342 27.76 -52.87 -6.45
N HIS A 343 28.37 -52.98 -7.63
CA HIS A 343 28.14 -52.00 -8.70
C HIS A 343 26.76 -52.14 -9.36
N ARG A 344 26.10 -53.28 -9.22
CA ARG A 344 24.74 -53.52 -9.76
C ARG A 344 23.63 -53.02 -8.85
N ARG A 345 23.96 -52.49 -7.66
CA ARG A 345 22.94 -51.98 -6.75
C ARG A 345 22.18 -50.82 -7.41
N PRO A 346 20.83 -50.85 -7.38
CA PRO A 346 20.00 -49.83 -7.99
C PRO A 346 20.24 -48.46 -7.36
N VAL A 347 20.36 -47.43 -8.21
CA VAL A 347 20.55 -46.03 -7.80
C VAL A 347 19.20 -45.37 -7.45
N GLU A 348 18.09 -46.02 -7.84
CA GLU A 348 16.70 -45.57 -7.64
C GLU A 348 16.34 -45.37 -6.17
N GLN A 349 17.06 -46.01 -5.24
CA GLN A 349 16.90 -45.77 -3.80
C GLN A 349 17.23 -44.33 -3.37
N PHE A 350 17.95 -43.58 -4.20
CA PHE A 350 18.37 -42.20 -3.95
C PHE A 350 17.68 -41.16 -4.84
N SER A 351 16.55 -41.48 -5.47
CA SER A 351 15.81 -40.53 -6.29
C SER A 351 15.48 -39.24 -5.53
N ILE A 352 15.92 -38.11 -6.09
CA ILE A 352 15.59 -36.77 -5.60
C ILE A 352 14.18 -36.44 -6.11
N SER A 353 13.25 -36.23 -5.19
CA SER A 353 11.96 -35.61 -5.51
C SER A 353 12.16 -34.11 -5.71
N THR A 354 11.72 -33.57 -6.84
CA THR A 354 11.71 -32.13 -7.09
C THR A 354 10.82 -31.42 -6.07
N VAL A 355 11.25 -30.28 -5.55
CA VAL A 355 10.43 -29.42 -4.68
C VAL A 355 9.40 -28.71 -5.55
N ASP A 356 8.12 -28.84 -5.21
CA ASP A 356 7.02 -28.15 -5.88
C ASP A 356 6.52 -26.98 -5.01
N ASP A 357 5.96 -25.94 -5.63
CA ASP A 357 5.28 -24.84 -4.95
C ASP A 357 4.16 -25.36 -4.02
N SER A 358 3.55 -26.52 -4.33
CA SER A 358 2.52 -27.15 -3.48
C SER A 358 3.07 -27.77 -2.18
N ASP A 359 4.39 -27.93 -2.03
CA ASP A 359 5.00 -28.49 -0.82
C ASP A 359 4.90 -27.55 0.39
N VAL A 360 4.64 -26.26 0.15
CA VAL A 360 4.53 -25.24 1.19
C VAL A 360 3.18 -24.57 1.10
N VAL A 361 2.31 -24.85 2.07
CA VAL A 361 0.95 -24.32 2.11
C VAL A 361 0.92 -23.01 2.88
N SER A 362 0.34 -21.98 2.26
CA SER A 362 -0.04 -20.73 2.93
C SER A 362 -1.47 -20.80 3.44
N GLU A 363 -1.69 -20.26 4.64
CA GLU A 363 -3.01 -20.22 5.30
C GLU A 363 -3.81 -18.96 5.00
N VAL A 364 -3.13 -17.93 4.47
CA VAL A 364 -3.74 -16.64 4.14
C VAL A 364 -3.91 -16.45 2.64
N VAL A 365 -3.10 -17.16 1.84
CA VAL A 365 -3.15 -17.11 0.39
C VAL A 365 -3.44 -18.50 -0.15
N PRO A 366 -4.45 -18.66 -1.02
CA PRO A 366 -4.79 -19.97 -1.57
C PRO A 366 -3.73 -20.47 -2.57
N PRO A 367 -3.67 -21.78 -2.83
CA PRO A 367 -2.78 -22.32 -3.84
C PRO A 367 -3.21 -21.87 -5.23
N PHE A 368 -2.25 -21.89 -6.16
CA PHE A 368 -2.55 -21.73 -7.58
C PHE A 368 -3.30 -22.95 -8.09
N MET A 369 -4.37 -22.72 -8.87
CA MET A 369 -4.84 -23.75 -9.79
C MET A 369 -3.94 -23.77 -11.02
N LYS A 370 -3.67 -24.96 -11.56
CA LYS A 370 -2.74 -25.19 -12.67
C LYS A 370 -3.49 -25.68 -13.91
N GLY A 371 -3.15 -25.12 -15.06
CA GLY A 371 -3.50 -25.63 -16.38
C GLY A 371 -2.24 -25.87 -17.21
N ILE A 372 -2.31 -26.80 -18.15
CA ILE A 372 -1.20 -27.17 -19.04
C ILE A 372 -1.66 -27.02 -20.49
N LEU A 373 -0.81 -26.44 -21.33
CA LEU A 373 -0.98 -26.40 -22.78
C LEU A 373 0.28 -26.94 -23.45
N LYS A 374 0.16 -28.11 -24.09
CA LYS A 374 1.21 -28.64 -24.97
C LYS A 374 0.91 -28.23 -26.41
N ILE A 375 1.90 -27.63 -27.08
CA ILE A 375 1.85 -27.29 -28.50
C ILE A 375 2.77 -28.26 -29.23
N GLU A 376 2.15 -29.20 -29.94
CA GLU A 376 2.89 -30.17 -30.74
C GLU A 376 3.48 -29.52 -31.99
N ASN A 377 4.63 -30.00 -32.45
CA ASN A 377 5.26 -29.57 -33.69
C ASN A 377 5.47 -28.03 -33.78
N TYR A 378 5.73 -27.36 -32.66
CA TYR A 378 5.92 -25.91 -32.61
C TYR A 378 6.98 -25.43 -33.61
N ALA A 379 8.08 -26.17 -33.76
CA ALA A 379 9.09 -25.87 -34.78
C ALA A 379 8.46 -25.75 -36.18
N ASN A 380 7.60 -26.69 -36.58
CA ASN A 380 6.95 -26.67 -37.90
C ASN A 380 5.97 -25.50 -38.03
N ILE A 381 5.26 -25.13 -36.95
CA ILE A 381 4.37 -23.95 -36.93
C ILE A 381 5.17 -22.68 -37.24
N VAL A 382 6.35 -22.55 -36.62
CA VAL A 382 7.23 -21.40 -36.87
C VAL A 382 7.75 -21.39 -38.32
N HIS A 383 8.18 -22.55 -38.84
CA HIS A 383 8.69 -22.65 -40.22
C HIS A 383 7.62 -22.41 -41.28
N SER A 384 6.43 -22.96 -41.09
CA SER A 384 5.27 -22.80 -41.99
C SER A 384 4.64 -21.41 -41.92
N LYS A 385 5.03 -20.60 -40.93
CA LYS A 385 4.45 -19.28 -40.62
C LYS A 385 2.93 -19.36 -40.40
N SER A 386 2.44 -20.47 -39.86
CA SER A 386 1.03 -20.59 -39.47
C SER A 386 0.74 -19.67 -38.29
N ALA A 387 -0.22 -18.75 -38.47
CA ALA A 387 -0.48 -17.65 -37.56
C ALA A 387 -1.72 -17.83 -36.69
N GLU A 388 -2.26 -19.05 -36.59
CA GLU A 388 -3.44 -19.31 -35.78
C GLU A 388 -3.12 -19.21 -34.28
N VAL A 389 -4.06 -18.61 -33.56
CA VAL A 389 -4.01 -18.54 -32.10
C VAL A 389 -4.31 -19.93 -31.53
N ILE A 390 -3.47 -20.39 -30.62
CA ILE A 390 -3.62 -21.68 -29.96
C ILE A 390 -4.22 -21.45 -28.57
N LEU A 391 -5.31 -22.15 -28.29
CA LEU A 391 -6.06 -22.03 -27.05
C LEU A 391 -5.82 -23.26 -26.17
N SER A 392 -5.66 -23.05 -24.86
CA SER A 392 -5.66 -24.16 -23.91
C SER A 392 -7.05 -24.76 -23.73
N GLN A 393 -7.08 -25.96 -23.15
CA GLN A 393 -8.30 -26.46 -22.54
C GLN A 393 -8.79 -25.49 -21.44
N PRO A 394 -10.11 -25.33 -21.26
CA PRO A 394 -10.66 -24.46 -20.23
C PRO A 394 -10.31 -24.98 -18.83
N LEU A 395 -9.83 -24.08 -17.98
CA LEU A 395 -9.52 -24.35 -16.59
C LEU A 395 -10.66 -23.80 -15.71
N THR A 396 -11.47 -24.70 -15.14
CA THR A 396 -12.73 -24.32 -14.46
C THR A 396 -12.64 -24.49 -12.93
N MET A 397 -13.06 -23.48 -12.17
CA MET A 397 -13.16 -23.56 -10.69
C MET A 397 -14.17 -22.55 -10.15
N ASN A 398 -15.03 -22.96 -9.22
CA ASN A 398 -16.05 -22.11 -8.58
C ASN A 398 -16.89 -21.30 -9.59
N GLY A 399 -17.20 -21.92 -10.74
CA GLY A 399 -17.95 -21.29 -11.83
C GLY A 399 -17.18 -20.26 -12.65
N LEU A 400 -15.88 -20.06 -12.38
CA LEU A 400 -14.96 -19.32 -13.23
C LEU A 400 -14.39 -20.25 -14.30
N VAL A 401 -14.20 -19.75 -15.51
CA VAL A 401 -13.58 -20.48 -16.62
C VAL A 401 -12.42 -19.67 -17.15
N TRP A 402 -11.22 -20.22 -17.07
CA TRP A 402 -9.98 -19.59 -17.51
C TRP A 402 -9.43 -20.27 -18.76
N ARG A 403 -8.68 -19.52 -19.58
CA ARG A 403 -8.06 -20.06 -20.80
C ARG A 403 -6.77 -19.34 -21.14
N LEU A 404 -5.75 -20.08 -21.54
CA LEU A 404 -4.51 -19.52 -22.07
C LEU A 404 -4.64 -19.37 -23.59
N LYS A 405 -4.30 -18.18 -24.11
CA LYS A 405 -4.15 -17.89 -25.54
C LYS A 405 -2.66 -17.74 -25.85
N VAL A 406 -2.16 -18.53 -26.79
CA VAL A 406 -0.77 -18.46 -27.25
C VAL A 406 -0.77 -18.07 -28.72
N TYR A 407 0.05 -17.09 -29.06
CA TYR A 407 0.32 -16.67 -30.44
C TYR A 407 1.74 -17.12 -30.79
N PRO A 408 1.91 -18.28 -31.45
CA PRO A 408 3.22 -18.87 -31.74
C PRO A 408 4.20 -17.92 -32.42
N LEU A 409 3.66 -17.10 -33.33
CA LEU A 409 4.40 -16.12 -34.10
C LEU A 409 4.25 -14.69 -33.56
N GLY A 410 3.71 -14.52 -32.36
CA GLY A 410 3.51 -13.23 -31.73
C GLY A 410 2.25 -12.48 -32.16
N ASN A 411 1.89 -11.50 -31.36
CA ASN A 411 0.72 -10.64 -31.54
C ASN A 411 1.15 -9.16 -31.71
N GLY A 412 0.39 -8.39 -32.51
CA GLY A 412 0.65 -6.98 -32.81
C GLY A 412 2.11 -6.69 -33.20
N ASP A 413 2.70 -5.66 -32.59
CA ASP A 413 4.10 -5.21 -32.83
C ASP A 413 5.20 -6.21 -32.44
N ALA A 414 4.82 -7.36 -31.86
CA ALA A 414 5.75 -8.43 -31.51
C ALA A 414 5.76 -9.57 -32.53
N ARG A 415 4.87 -9.53 -33.52
CA ARG A 415 4.72 -10.56 -34.54
C ARG A 415 6.02 -10.82 -35.30
N GLY A 416 6.32 -12.09 -35.58
CA GLY A 416 7.52 -12.58 -36.24
C GLY A 416 8.77 -12.61 -35.38
N THR A 417 8.77 -11.99 -34.19
CA THR A 417 9.98 -11.87 -33.34
C THR A 417 9.83 -12.55 -31.99
N PHE A 418 8.66 -12.42 -31.36
CA PHE A 418 8.38 -12.97 -30.04
C PHE A 418 7.15 -13.87 -30.08
N LEU A 419 7.17 -14.92 -29.28
CA LEU A 419 5.99 -15.65 -28.84
C LEU A 419 5.18 -14.74 -27.89
N SER A 420 3.86 -14.69 -28.06
CA SER A 420 2.97 -13.93 -27.17
C SER A 420 2.00 -14.86 -26.44
N VAL A 421 1.65 -14.51 -25.19
CA VAL A 421 0.79 -15.34 -24.35
C VAL A 421 -0.13 -14.48 -23.49
N PHE A 422 -1.41 -14.85 -23.40
CA PHE A 422 -2.44 -14.14 -22.63
C PHE A 422 -3.31 -15.11 -21.85
N LEU A 423 -3.64 -14.78 -20.62
CA LEU A 423 -4.66 -15.46 -19.83
C LEU A 423 -5.98 -14.70 -20.00
N GLU A 424 -7.06 -15.43 -20.26
CA GLU A 424 -8.41 -14.91 -20.43
C GLU A 424 -9.33 -15.48 -19.35
N LEU A 425 -10.18 -14.62 -18.78
CA LEU A 425 -11.33 -15.04 -17.99
C LEU A 425 -12.53 -15.21 -18.95
N VAL A 426 -12.79 -16.44 -19.39
CA VAL A 426 -13.83 -16.76 -20.37
C VAL A 426 -15.24 -16.59 -19.79
N SER A 427 -15.43 -16.96 -18.52
CA SER A 427 -16.71 -16.81 -17.83
C SER A 427 -16.49 -16.58 -16.34
N GLY A 428 -17.23 -15.64 -15.74
CA GLY A 428 -16.96 -15.23 -14.36
C GLY A 428 -18.04 -14.36 -13.71
N PRO A 429 -17.68 -13.61 -12.65
CA PRO A 429 -18.52 -12.55 -12.11
C PRO A 429 -18.83 -11.48 -13.15
N ILE A 430 -19.96 -10.79 -12.99
CA ILE A 430 -20.21 -9.50 -13.65
C ILE A 430 -19.25 -8.43 -13.13
N GLU A 431 -18.93 -8.46 -11.83
CA GLU A 431 -18.07 -7.47 -11.21
C GLU A 431 -16.58 -7.78 -11.45
N PRO A 432 -15.77 -6.78 -11.85
CA PRO A 432 -14.34 -6.96 -12.05
C PRO A 432 -13.66 -7.45 -10.76
N ALA A 433 -12.84 -8.49 -10.85
CA ALA A 433 -12.18 -9.08 -9.69
C ALA A 433 -10.67 -9.27 -9.90
N LYS A 434 -9.90 -9.10 -8.83
CA LYS A 434 -8.44 -9.20 -8.85
C LYS A 434 -8.00 -10.65 -8.75
N TYR A 435 -7.04 -11.06 -9.59
CA TYR A 435 -6.44 -12.40 -9.58
C TYR A 435 -4.93 -12.34 -9.75
N ASP A 436 -4.24 -13.22 -9.03
CA ASP A 436 -2.83 -13.51 -9.27
C ASP A 436 -2.74 -14.62 -10.32
N TYR A 437 -1.80 -14.48 -11.26
CA TYR A 437 -1.55 -15.51 -12.26
C TYR A 437 -0.06 -15.65 -12.59
N LYS A 438 0.32 -16.86 -12.98
CA LYS A 438 1.68 -17.22 -13.39
C LYS A 438 1.62 -17.96 -14.72
N VAL A 439 2.53 -17.66 -15.64
CA VAL A 439 2.69 -18.40 -16.90
C VAL A 439 4.15 -18.79 -17.02
N GLU A 440 4.39 -20.07 -17.30
CA GLU A 440 5.69 -20.69 -17.37
C GLU A 440 5.84 -21.47 -18.69
N LEU A 441 6.89 -21.18 -19.44
CA LEU A 441 7.33 -22.02 -20.55
C LEU A 441 8.34 -23.03 -19.98
N VAL A 442 7.92 -24.28 -19.93
CA VAL A 442 8.68 -25.38 -19.33
C VAL A 442 9.77 -25.82 -20.29
N LYS A 443 11.00 -25.90 -19.79
CA LYS A 443 12.09 -26.50 -20.55
C LYS A 443 12.04 -28.04 -20.35
N PRO A 444 12.07 -28.83 -21.43
CA PRO A 444 12.01 -30.28 -21.32
C PRO A 444 13.19 -30.81 -20.52
N SER A 445 12.93 -31.78 -19.64
CA SER A 445 13.95 -32.48 -18.89
C SER A 445 14.79 -33.30 -19.89
N SER A 446 15.96 -32.79 -20.27
CA SER A 446 16.91 -33.55 -21.08
C SER A 446 17.37 -34.76 -20.27
N THR A 447 17.08 -35.96 -20.78
CA THR A 447 17.68 -37.22 -20.31
C THR A 447 19.19 -37.14 -20.54
N GLY A 448 19.93 -36.51 -19.62
CA GLY A 448 21.39 -36.48 -19.64
C GLY A 448 22.07 -35.17 -19.24
N GLU A 449 21.37 -34.04 -19.06
CA GLU A 449 22.05 -32.81 -18.61
C GLU A 449 22.06 -32.68 -17.08
N SER A 450 23.24 -32.95 -16.52
CA SER A 450 23.84 -32.43 -15.29
C SER A 450 22.88 -31.96 -14.17
N LEU A 451 22.91 -32.69 -13.05
CA LEU A 451 22.33 -32.42 -11.73
C LEU A 451 22.72 -31.04 -11.08
N VAL A 452 23.33 -30.12 -11.83
CA VAL A 452 24.00 -28.92 -11.30
C VAL A 452 23.24 -27.62 -11.57
N THR A 453 22.24 -27.59 -12.46
CA THR A 453 21.41 -26.39 -12.66
C THR A 453 19.97 -26.75 -13.03
N PRO A 454 18.95 -26.25 -12.32
CA PRO A 454 17.57 -26.43 -12.75
C PRO A 454 17.39 -25.79 -14.13
N PRO A 455 16.65 -26.41 -15.05
CA PRO A 455 16.37 -25.80 -16.34
C PRO A 455 15.65 -24.48 -16.09
N SER A 456 16.24 -23.36 -16.53
CA SER A 456 15.68 -22.03 -16.30
C SER A 456 14.47 -21.80 -17.19
N SER A 457 13.32 -22.35 -16.78
CA SER A 457 12.01 -22.05 -17.35
C SER A 457 11.79 -20.54 -17.43
N VAL A 458 11.10 -20.09 -18.47
CA VAL A 458 10.69 -18.68 -18.56
C VAL A 458 9.40 -18.51 -17.79
N CYS A 459 9.50 -17.96 -16.58
CA CYS A 459 8.37 -17.76 -15.68
C CYS A 459 8.03 -16.27 -15.50
N ARG A 460 6.73 -15.98 -15.43
CA ARG A 460 6.14 -14.65 -15.44
C ARG A 460 4.95 -14.64 -14.45
N VAL A 461 5.03 -13.85 -13.37
CA VAL A 461 4.03 -13.79 -12.28
C VAL A 461 3.46 -12.38 -12.16
N PHE A 462 2.13 -12.27 -12.08
CA PHE A 462 1.40 -10.99 -12.14
C PHE A 462 0.12 -11.00 -11.32
N THR A 463 -0.42 -9.79 -11.14
CA THR A 463 -1.73 -9.58 -10.56
C THR A 463 -2.48 -8.56 -11.41
N SER A 464 -3.69 -8.90 -11.84
CA SER A 464 -4.53 -8.04 -12.68
C SER A 464 -5.99 -8.12 -12.25
N ILE A 465 -6.79 -7.13 -12.66
CA ILE A 465 -8.24 -7.14 -12.48
C ILE A 465 -8.83 -7.72 -13.77
N PHE A 466 -9.67 -8.74 -13.65
CA PHE A 466 -10.33 -9.41 -14.77
C PHE A 466 -11.83 -9.16 -14.74
N GLU A 467 -12.37 -8.84 -15.91
CA GLU A 467 -13.78 -8.92 -16.26
C GLU A 467 -14.04 -10.14 -17.17
N GLU A 468 -15.29 -10.59 -17.28
CA GLU A 468 -15.66 -11.66 -18.21
C GLU A 468 -15.33 -11.25 -19.67
N GLY A 469 -14.57 -12.08 -20.38
CA GLY A 469 -14.03 -11.82 -21.71
C GLY A 469 -12.69 -11.07 -21.72
N GLU A 470 -12.21 -10.56 -20.58
CA GLU A 470 -10.96 -9.80 -20.51
C GLU A 470 -9.73 -10.72 -20.56
N CYS A 471 -8.65 -10.23 -21.17
CA CYS A 471 -7.37 -10.94 -21.26
C CYS A 471 -6.17 -10.09 -20.84
N TRP A 472 -5.24 -10.72 -20.12
CA TRP A 472 -4.00 -10.10 -19.64
C TRP A 472 -2.80 -10.98 -19.97
N GLY A 473 -1.68 -10.38 -20.41
CA GLY A 473 -0.52 -11.15 -20.84
C GLY A 473 0.61 -10.34 -21.47
N TYR A 474 1.37 -11.01 -22.34
CA TYR A 474 2.64 -10.53 -22.89
C TYR A 474 2.67 -10.65 -24.40
N ASN A 475 2.76 -9.51 -25.09
CA ASN A 475 3.13 -9.49 -26.50
C ASN A 475 4.57 -10.00 -26.70
N ARG A 476 5.50 -9.72 -25.78
CA ARG A 476 6.91 -10.10 -25.90
C ARG A 476 7.29 -11.12 -24.81
N PHE A 477 6.61 -12.28 -24.79
CA PHE A 477 6.80 -13.28 -23.72
C PHE A 477 8.21 -13.91 -23.79
N CYS A 478 8.54 -14.51 -24.93
CA CYS A 478 9.85 -15.10 -25.20
C CYS A 478 10.23 -14.91 -26.68
N LYS A 479 11.52 -14.72 -26.99
CA LYS A 479 11.97 -14.65 -28.39
C LYS A 479 11.79 -16.01 -29.06
N ILE A 480 11.27 -16.02 -30.28
CA ILE A 480 11.01 -17.27 -31.01
C ILE A 480 12.31 -18.08 -31.18
N GLU A 481 13.41 -17.42 -31.53
CA GLU A 481 14.75 -18.04 -31.66
C GLU A 481 15.19 -18.74 -30.37
N THR A 482 14.94 -18.11 -29.21
CA THR A 482 15.27 -18.69 -27.91
C THR A 482 14.43 -19.93 -27.61
N VAL A 483 13.15 -19.92 -27.98
CA VAL A 483 12.27 -21.08 -27.84
C VAL A 483 12.77 -22.25 -28.69
N LEU A 484 13.10 -22.00 -29.96
CA LEU A 484 13.59 -23.02 -30.88
C LEU A 484 14.93 -23.65 -30.44
N GLN A 485 15.79 -22.88 -29.76
CA GLN A 485 17.12 -23.35 -29.35
C GLN A 485 17.13 -24.11 -28.02
N GLY A 486 16.12 -23.93 -27.16
CA GLY A 486 16.24 -24.37 -25.76
C GLY A 486 14.99 -24.92 -25.08
N PHE A 487 13.83 -24.91 -25.75
CA PHE A 487 12.54 -25.29 -25.13
C PHE A 487 11.78 -26.35 -25.91
N LEU A 488 12.33 -26.86 -27.01
CA LEU A 488 11.70 -27.91 -27.81
C LEU A 488 11.87 -29.28 -27.14
N ASP A 489 10.78 -30.04 -27.04
CA ASP A 489 10.84 -31.46 -26.67
C ASP A 489 11.39 -32.33 -27.81
N GLU A 490 11.55 -33.64 -27.57
CA GLU A 490 12.07 -34.58 -28.57
C GLU A 490 11.23 -34.62 -29.86
N GLN A 491 9.96 -34.23 -29.78
CA GLN A 491 9.02 -34.17 -30.91
C GLN A 491 8.92 -32.76 -31.51
N GLY A 492 9.76 -31.80 -31.09
CA GLY A 492 9.76 -30.43 -31.60
C GLY A 492 8.58 -29.58 -31.12
N GLY A 493 7.89 -30.00 -30.05
CA GLY A 493 6.82 -29.27 -29.38
C GLY A 493 7.31 -28.44 -28.19
N ILE A 494 6.41 -27.62 -27.63
CA ILE A 494 6.66 -26.84 -26.41
C ILE A 494 5.53 -27.01 -25.40
N THR A 495 5.82 -26.83 -24.11
CA THR A 495 4.82 -26.96 -23.04
C THR A 495 4.74 -25.69 -22.20
N PHE A 496 3.52 -25.19 -22.04
CA PHE A 496 3.17 -24.12 -21.12
C PHE A 496 2.46 -24.66 -19.90
N GLU A 497 2.84 -24.14 -18.75
CA GLU A 497 2.05 -24.24 -17.52
C GLU A 497 1.54 -22.85 -17.16
N PHE A 498 0.25 -22.74 -16.89
CA PHE A 498 -0.36 -21.49 -16.46
C PHE A 498 -1.14 -21.72 -15.17
N PHE A 499 -1.18 -20.67 -14.37
CA PHE A 499 -1.63 -20.74 -13.01
C PHE A 499 -2.46 -19.53 -12.69
N VAL A 500 -3.54 -19.69 -11.96
CA VAL A 500 -4.37 -18.57 -11.49
C VAL A 500 -4.87 -18.83 -10.09
N ARG A 501 -5.09 -17.79 -9.29
CA ARG A 501 -5.76 -17.87 -8.00
C ARG A 501 -6.36 -16.53 -7.59
N PRO A 502 -7.38 -16.53 -6.72
CA PRO A 502 -7.70 -15.33 -5.97
C PRO A 502 -6.55 -14.98 -5.00
N PRO A 503 -6.31 -13.68 -4.71
CA PRO A 503 -5.23 -13.23 -3.84
C PRO A 503 -5.41 -13.60 -2.37
N THR A 504 -6.63 -13.94 -1.93
CA THR A 504 -6.93 -14.24 -0.52
C THR A 504 -7.95 -15.37 -0.40
N TYR A 505 -7.94 -16.08 0.73
CA TYR A 505 -9.00 -17.04 1.06
C TYR A 505 -10.38 -16.40 1.22
N TYR A 506 -10.45 -15.13 1.63
CA TYR A 506 -11.72 -14.40 1.69
C TYR A 506 -12.41 -14.37 0.32
N GLN A 507 -11.68 -13.99 -0.72
CA GLN A 507 -12.20 -13.97 -2.09
C GLN A 507 -12.54 -15.37 -2.59
N LEU A 508 -11.66 -16.37 -2.35
CA LEU A 508 -11.94 -17.77 -2.72
C LEU A 508 -13.26 -18.27 -2.11
N CYS A 509 -13.47 -18.05 -0.81
CA CYS A 509 -14.67 -18.46 -0.10
C CYS A 509 -15.92 -17.73 -0.62
N ALA A 510 -15.80 -16.42 -0.92
CA ALA A 510 -16.91 -15.66 -1.50
C ALA A 510 -17.33 -16.20 -2.89
N GLU A 511 -16.35 -16.54 -3.74
CA GLU A 511 -16.57 -17.15 -5.05
C GLU A 511 -17.20 -18.55 -4.93
N GLN A 512 -16.68 -19.38 -4.02
CA GLN A 512 -17.25 -20.70 -3.70
C GLN A 512 -18.70 -20.58 -3.28
N GLN A 513 -19.00 -19.71 -2.31
CA GLN A 513 -20.35 -19.54 -1.80
C GLN A 513 -21.31 -19.04 -2.87
N ARG A 514 -20.86 -18.12 -3.73
CA ARG A 514 -21.66 -17.66 -4.88
C ARG A 514 -21.96 -18.80 -5.83
N TYR A 515 -20.98 -19.62 -6.16
CA TYR A 515 -21.16 -20.74 -7.08
C TYR A 515 -22.09 -21.81 -6.50
N ILE A 516 -21.96 -22.12 -5.20
CA ILE A 516 -22.86 -23.01 -4.48
C ILE A 516 -24.30 -22.52 -4.60
N ARG A 517 -24.57 -21.24 -4.29
CA ARG A 517 -25.91 -20.66 -4.44
C ARG A 517 -26.46 -20.80 -5.86
N LYS A 518 -25.64 -20.52 -6.88
CA LYS A 518 -26.02 -20.69 -8.29
C LYS A 518 -26.37 -22.14 -8.65
N LEU A 519 -25.67 -23.11 -8.07
CA LEU A 519 -25.97 -24.53 -8.26
C LEU A 519 -27.25 -24.95 -7.54
N GLU A 520 -27.49 -24.41 -6.34
CA GLU A 520 -28.71 -24.65 -5.56
C GLU A 520 -29.95 -24.11 -6.29
N GLU A 521 -29.91 -22.87 -6.78
CA GLU A 521 -30.99 -22.26 -7.57
C GLU A 521 -31.34 -23.10 -8.80
N LYS A 522 -30.33 -23.50 -9.59
CA LYS A 522 -30.54 -24.38 -10.74
C LYS A 522 -31.21 -25.69 -10.36
N ARG A 523 -30.86 -26.28 -9.20
CA ARG A 523 -31.47 -27.52 -8.72
C ARG A 523 -32.96 -27.34 -8.38
N TYR A 524 -33.35 -26.20 -7.80
CA TYR A 524 -34.75 -25.91 -7.52
C TYR A 524 -35.57 -25.77 -8.80
N ASP A 525 -35.05 -25.13 -9.85
CA ASP A 525 -35.74 -24.99 -11.13
C ASP A 525 -36.02 -26.33 -11.84
N TYR A 526 -35.11 -27.30 -11.71
CA TYR A 526 -35.35 -28.67 -12.21
C TYR A 526 -36.40 -29.45 -11.40
N SER A 527 -36.62 -29.11 -10.13
CA SER A 527 -37.59 -29.82 -9.27
C SER A 527 -39.05 -29.42 -9.51
N TRP A 528 -39.32 -28.31 -10.21
CA TRP A 528 -40.67 -27.86 -10.57
C TRP A 528 -41.06 -28.18 -12.02
N THR A 529 -40.14 -28.73 -12.82
CA THR A 529 -40.35 -29.05 -14.24
C THR A 529 -40.48 -30.56 -14.53
N THR A 530 -40.46 -31.39 -13.48
CA THR A 530 -40.83 -32.81 -13.49
C THR A 530 -42.05 -33.03 -12.62
#